data_AF-A0A0E3V5L0-F1
#
_entry.id   AF-A0A0E3V5L0-F1
#
_cell.length_a   1.000
_cell.length_b   1.000
_cell.length_c   1.000
_cell.angle_alpha   90.00
_cell.angle_beta   90.00
_cell.angle_gamma   90.00
#
_symmetry.space_group_name_H-M   'P 1'
#
loop_
_entity.id
_entity.type
_entity.pdbx_description
1 polymer ?
#
loop_
_entity_poly.entity_id
_entity_poly.type
_entity_poly.pdbx_seq_one_letter_code
_entity_poly.pdbx_strand_id
1 'polypeptide(L)'
;MKYLSTFVALLVLPCAVLGQKLKPGFDKAEYIELLKVSAQFGDSTYVSSFPAPQQFRLAYRSPVMGLDNRWDLWADNQSVAVISIRGTTANSVSWLSNFYAAMVPAKGEIQISDSEKFSYQLADDPKAAIHVGWLVGTAFLVKDMLPKIDSCYRAGIKNMLIMGHSQGGAIAYLLTAHLKSLQKQSRLPADIQFKTYCSAGPKPGNLYFAYEYEAATQNGWGYNVVNSADWVPEVPFSIQTINDVNTTNPFKGAPALIKKQKLPQRIVLKYIYNSLSKPALKAQRNYQKYLGRLASKTVKKNLSGYVAPSYYNSNDYVRTGTTIVLKADNEYFKKYPDSEEKIFTHHFHPPYLYLAEKLP
;
A
#
# COMPACT_ATOMS: atom_id res chain seq x y z
N MET A 1 -50.95 50.12 9.65
CA MET A 1 -51.54 48.89 9.06
C MET A 1 -51.58 49.12 7.56
N LYS A 2 -50.91 48.38 6.66
CA LYS A 2 -50.36 47.03 6.68
C LYS A 2 -49.41 46.91 5.46
N TYR A 3 -48.20 46.39 5.71
CA TYR A 3 -47.26 45.65 4.83
C TYR A 3 -46.87 46.28 3.48
N LEU A 4 -45.67 46.85 3.33
CA LEU A 4 -44.34 46.20 3.29
C LEU A 4 -44.27 45.10 2.22
N SER A 5 -43.74 45.44 1.04
CA SER A 5 -43.26 44.47 0.04
C SER A 5 -41.98 45.02 -0.57
N THR A 6 -40.97 45.17 0.28
CA THR A 6 -39.58 45.37 -0.12
C THR A 6 -39.11 44.04 -0.72
N PHE A 7 -38.93 44.00 -2.03
CA PHE A 7 -38.37 42.87 -2.75
C PHE A 7 -36.90 42.76 -2.32
N VAL A 8 -36.62 41.90 -1.34
CA VAL A 8 -35.27 41.51 -0.95
C VAL A 8 -34.74 40.66 -2.08
N ALA A 9 -34.05 41.29 -3.04
CA ALA A 9 -33.09 40.63 -3.89
C ALA A 9 -31.93 40.17 -3.00
N LEU A 10 -32.13 39.03 -2.34
CA LEU A 10 -31.06 38.27 -1.71
C LEU A 10 -30.05 37.96 -2.82
N LEU A 11 -28.94 38.68 -2.76
CA LEU A 11 -27.67 38.36 -3.35
C LEU A 11 -27.36 36.89 -3.02
N VAL A 12 -27.80 35.98 -3.90
CA VAL A 12 -27.19 34.68 -4.07
C VAL A 12 -25.84 34.96 -4.70
N LEU A 13 -24.89 35.43 -3.88
CA LEU A 13 -23.49 35.26 -4.18
C LEU A 13 -23.32 33.75 -4.35
N PRO A 14 -22.95 33.25 -5.54
CA PRO A 14 -22.46 31.89 -5.62
C PRO A 14 -21.22 31.89 -4.73
N CYS A 15 -21.34 31.32 -3.53
CA CYS A 15 -20.18 30.73 -2.89
C CYS A 15 -19.60 29.84 -3.98
N ALA A 16 -18.48 30.26 -4.57
CA ALA A 16 -17.70 29.38 -5.42
C ALA A 16 -17.34 28.22 -4.50
N VAL A 17 -18.16 27.16 -4.55
CA VAL A 17 -17.79 25.86 -4.02
C VAL A 17 -16.55 25.54 -4.83
N LEU A 18 -15.38 25.76 -4.24
CA LEU A 18 -14.12 25.33 -4.80
C LEU A 18 -14.27 23.82 -4.94
N GLY A 19 -14.69 23.39 -6.13
CA GLY A 19 -14.98 22.01 -6.43
C GLY A 19 -13.76 21.16 -6.09
N GLN A 20 -14.02 19.95 -5.61
CA GLN A 20 -12.99 18.94 -5.46
C GLN A 20 -12.23 18.83 -6.79
N LYS A 21 -10.92 19.08 -6.76
CA LYS A 21 -10.11 19.13 -8.00
C LYS A 21 -9.74 17.73 -8.48
N LEU A 22 -9.52 16.81 -7.53
CA LEU A 22 -9.31 15.41 -7.87
C LEU A 22 -10.61 14.79 -8.38
N LYS A 23 -10.51 14.10 -9.50
CA LYS A 23 -11.59 13.32 -10.09
C LYS A 23 -11.39 11.84 -9.80
N PRO A 24 -12.47 11.07 -9.55
CA PRO A 24 -12.38 9.62 -9.56
C PRO A 24 -12.01 9.13 -10.97
N GLY A 25 -11.46 7.93 -11.05
CA GLY A 25 -10.99 7.32 -12.31
C GLY A 25 -9.47 7.46 -12.47
N PHE A 26 -8.87 6.53 -13.21
CA PHE A 26 -7.43 6.54 -13.45
C PHE A 26 -7.12 7.68 -14.41
N ASP A 27 -6.15 8.52 -14.05
CA ASP A 27 -5.71 9.63 -14.91
C ASP A 27 -4.27 9.38 -15.34
N LYS A 28 -4.07 9.20 -16.65
CA LYS A 28 -2.77 8.93 -17.26
C LYS A 28 -1.79 10.08 -17.02
N ALA A 29 -2.23 11.33 -17.18
CA ALA A 29 -1.36 12.49 -17.02
C ALA A 29 -0.97 12.69 -15.56
N GLU A 30 -1.93 12.48 -14.65
CA GLU A 30 -1.69 12.47 -13.20
C GLU A 30 -0.67 11.40 -12.82
N TYR A 31 -0.83 10.16 -13.29
CA TYR A 31 0.12 9.08 -13.00
C TYR A 31 1.53 9.35 -13.55
N ILE A 32 1.64 9.83 -14.79
CA ILE A 32 2.93 10.18 -15.40
C ILE A 32 3.63 11.29 -14.61
N GLU A 33 2.88 12.31 -14.17
CA GLU A 33 3.44 13.37 -13.34
C GLU A 33 3.89 12.85 -11.97
N LEU A 34 3.11 11.96 -11.36
CA LEU A 34 3.47 11.31 -10.09
C LEU A 34 4.70 10.39 -10.22
N LEU A 35 4.92 9.74 -11.36
CA LEU A 35 6.16 8.99 -11.62
C LEU A 35 7.39 9.92 -11.57
N LYS A 36 7.28 11.12 -12.14
CA LYS A 36 8.37 12.13 -12.07
C LYS A 36 8.63 12.58 -10.64
N VAL A 37 7.57 12.78 -9.86
CA VAL A 37 7.66 13.13 -8.43
C VAL A 37 8.34 12.01 -7.64
N SER A 38 7.94 10.75 -7.87
CA SER A 38 8.51 9.60 -7.16
C SER A 38 9.99 9.35 -7.51
N ALA A 39 10.39 9.65 -8.75
CA ALA A 39 11.79 9.53 -9.19
C ALA A 39 12.76 10.47 -8.44
N GLN A 40 12.28 11.52 -7.79
CA GLN A 40 13.11 12.53 -7.09
C GLN A 40 13.79 12.02 -5.82
N PHE A 41 13.58 10.74 -5.45
CA PHE A 41 14.35 10.07 -4.41
C PHE A 41 15.66 9.44 -4.90
N GLY A 42 15.86 9.34 -6.22
CA GLY A 42 17.09 8.82 -6.81
C GLY A 42 18.31 9.69 -6.51
N ASP A 43 19.50 9.18 -6.83
CA ASP A 43 20.71 9.99 -6.82
C ASP A 43 20.69 11.04 -7.95
N SER A 44 21.66 11.94 -7.95
CA SER A 44 21.74 13.04 -8.93
C SER A 44 21.79 12.54 -10.38
N THR A 45 22.40 11.38 -10.64
CA THR A 45 22.49 10.78 -11.98
C THR A 45 21.12 10.27 -12.40
N TYR A 46 20.43 9.55 -11.52
CA TYR A 46 19.09 9.04 -11.78
C TYR A 46 18.10 10.18 -12.01
N VAL A 47 18.11 11.18 -11.12
CA VAL A 47 17.21 12.34 -11.20
C VAL A 47 17.47 13.16 -12.48
N SER A 48 18.72 13.40 -12.85
CA SER A 48 19.04 14.15 -14.08
C SER A 48 18.71 13.38 -15.37
N SER A 49 18.67 12.05 -15.32
CA SER A 49 18.30 11.18 -16.45
C SER A 49 16.78 11.04 -16.66
N PHE A 50 15.96 11.51 -15.72
CA PHE A 50 14.51 11.36 -15.74
C PHE A 50 13.80 12.72 -15.86
N PRO A 51 12.65 12.81 -16.57
CA PRO A 51 11.93 14.08 -16.67
C PRO A 51 11.55 14.64 -15.29
N ALA A 52 11.82 15.93 -15.08
CA ALA A 52 11.46 16.62 -13.85
C ALA A 52 9.94 16.83 -13.72
N PRO A 53 9.37 16.82 -12.49
CA PRO A 53 8.00 17.23 -12.25
C PRO A 53 7.73 18.64 -12.77
N GLN A 54 6.64 18.81 -13.49
CA GLN A 54 6.23 20.08 -14.08
C GLN A 54 5.18 20.79 -13.23
N GLN A 55 4.24 20.05 -12.63
CA GLN A 55 3.09 20.60 -11.91
C GLN A 55 3.39 20.86 -10.44
N PHE A 56 4.16 19.97 -9.81
CA PHE A 56 4.41 20.01 -8.38
C PHE A 56 5.79 20.57 -8.04
N ARG A 57 5.91 21.20 -6.87
CA ARG A 57 7.19 21.65 -6.29
C ARG A 57 7.36 21.04 -4.90
N LEU A 58 8.59 20.68 -4.57
CA LEU A 58 8.93 20.11 -3.28
C LEU A 58 8.72 21.16 -2.18
N ALA A 59 7.81 20.88 -1.26
CA ALA A 59 7.52 21.75 -0.12
C ALA A 59 8.23 21.27 1.15
N TYR A 60 8.40 19.96 1.30
CA TYR A 60 9.09 19.36 2.45
C TYR A 60 9.64 17.98 2.11
N ARG A 61 10.78 17.62 2.71
CA ARG A 61 11.39 16.29 2.68
C ARG A 61 11.69 15.85 4.09
N SER A 62 11.21 14.68 4.48
CA SER A 62 11.41 14.16 5.83
C SER A 62 12.87 13.76 6.09
N PRO A 63 13.31 13.68 7.35
CA PRO A 63 14.50 12.90 7.68
C PRO A 63 14.32 11.44 7.27
N VAL A 64 15.43 10.70 7.18
CA VAL A 64 15.37 9.23 7.06
C VAL A 64 14.95 8.67 8.41
N MET A 65 14.02 7.71 8.42
CA MET A 65 13.42 7.19 9.65
C MET A 65 13.08 5.70 9.56
N GLY A 66 13.01 5.07 10.73
CA GLY A 66 12.71 3.64 10.84
C GLY A 66 13.70 2.79 10.04
N LEU A 67 13.17 1.88 9.23
CA LEU A 67 13.95 0.98 8.37
C LEU A 67 14.38 1.67 7.05
N ASP A 68 15.08 2.80 7.17
CA ASP A 68 15.51 3.62 6.03
C ASP A 68 14.34 4.03 5.12
N ASN A 69 13.26 4.55 5.72
CA ASN A 69 12.13 5.14 5.00
C ASN A 69 12.25 6.67 4.98
N ARG A 70 11.61 7.28 3.99
CA ARG A 70 11.51 8.75 3.82
C ARG A 70 10.26 9.07 3.00
N TRP A 71 9.74 10.28 3.17
CA TRP A 71 8.68 10.81 2.33
C TRP A 71 8.92 12.28 2.01
N ASP A 72 8.27 12.75 0.94
CA ASP A 72 8.25 14.13 0.50
C ASP A 72 6.82 14.64 0.41
N LEU A 73 6.62 15.89 0.81
CA LEU A 73 5.43 16.67 0.50
C LEU A 73 5.74 17.55 -0.72
N TRP A 74 4.93 17.40 -1.75
CA TRP A 74 4.92 18.30 -2.89
C TRP A 74 3.58 19.04 -2.95
N ALA A 75 3.56 20.23 -3.53
CA ALA A 75 2.33 20.99 -3.74
C ALA A 75 2.36 21.68 -5.09
N ASP A 76 1.19 21.90 -5.67
CA ASP A 76 1.00 22.75 -6.83
C ASP A 76 0.44 24.12 -6.42
N ASN A 77 0.36 25.05 -7.38
CA ASN A 77 -0.28 26.36 -7.19
C ASN A 77 -1.82 26.27 -7.19
N GLN A 78 -2.38 25.07 -7.28
CA GLN A 78 -3.79 24.79 -7.48
C GLN A 78 -4.41 24.09 -6.26
N SER A 79 -3.77 24.09 -5.10
CA SER A 79 -4.29 23.49 -3.86
C SER A 79 -4.45 21.97 -3.93
N VAL A 80 -3.54 21.29 -4.63
CA VAL A 80 -3.32 19.83 -4.55
C VAL A 80 -1.95 19.58 -3.94
N ALA A 81 -1.90 18.68 -2.95
CA ALA A 81 -0.66 18.17 -2.39
C ALA A 81 -0.38 16.74 -2.85
N VAL A 82 0.90 16.36 -2.93
CA VAL A 82 1.34 14.99 -3.15
C VAL A 82 2.14 14.54 -1.93
N ILE A 83 1.73 13.43 -1.35
CA ILE A 83 2.50 12.65 -0.37
C ILE A 83 3.24 11.58 -1.15
N SER A 84 4.54 11.78 -1.39
CA SER A 84 5.39 10.86 -2.15
C SER A 84 6.25 10.04 -1.19
N ILE A 85 6.20 8.71 -1.29
CA ILE A 85 6.87 7.78 -0.37
C ILE A 85 8.03 7.10 -1.10
N ARG A 86 9.21 7.11 -0.48
CA ARG A 86 10.42 6.52 -1.06
C ARG A 86 10.32 4.99 -1.13
N GLY A 87 10.79 4.43 -2.24
CA GLY A 87 11.01 2.99 -2.40
C GLY A 87 12.25 2.50 -1.66
N THR A 88 12.68 1.28 -1.98
CA THR A 88 13.88 0.66 -1.39
C THR A 88 15.15 1.38 -1.85
N THR A 89 16.16 1.44 -0.97
CA THR A 89 17.49 2.00 -1.27
C THR A 89 18.54 0.89 -1.40
N ALA A 90 19.78 1.24 -1.74
CA ALA A 90 20.90 0.31 -1.70
C ALA A 90 21.28 -0.15 -0.27
N ASN A 91 20.76 0.51 0.77
CA ASN A 91 21.04 0.15 2.15
C ASN A 91 20.32 -1.16 2.53
N SER A 92 21.04 -2.12 3.10
CA SER A 92 20.50 -3.41 3.53
C SER A 92 19.39 -3.28 4.59
N VAL A 93 19.38 -2.20 5.39
CA VAL A 93 18.31 -1.90 6.34
C VAL A 93 17.00 -1.55 5.62
N SER A 94 17.07 -0.93 4.45
CA SER A 94 15.89 -0.67 3.61
C SER A 94 15.27 -1.99 3.14
N TRP A 95 16.11 -2.90 2.64
CA TRP A 95 15.71 -4.25 2.23
C TRP A 95 15.11 -5.09 3.36
N LEU A 96 15.56 -4.88 4.60
CA LEU A 96 15.00 -5.58 5.76
C LEU A 96 13.49 -5.33 5.91
N SER A 97 12.99 -4.15 5.51
CA SER A 97 11.55 -3.86 5.51
C SER A 97 10.78 -4.82 4.58
N ASN A 98 11.34 -5.14 3.41
CA ASN A 98 10.73 -6.08 2.46
C ASN A 98 10.83 -7.55 2.93
N PHE A 99 11.92 -7.93 3.59
CA PHE A 99 12.10 -9.31 4.08
C PHE A 99 11.37 -9.59 5.39
N TYR A 100 11.04 -8.57 6.17
CA TYR A 100 10.24 -8.72 7.38
C TYR A 100 8.75 -8.88 7.02
N ALA A 101 8.44 -10.01 6.38
CA ALA A 101 7.20 -10.29 5.66
C ALA A 101 6.28 -11.29 6.38
N ALA A 102 6.38 -11.42 7.70
CA ALA A 102 5.31 -12.05 8.44
C ALA A 102 4.07 -11.16 8.45
N MET A 103 2.89 -11.78 8.38
CA MET A 103 1.64 -11.06 8.52
C MET A 103 1.35 -10.72 9.99
N VAL A 104 0.72 -9.58 10.22
CA VAL A 104 0.16 -9.15 11.51
C VAL A 104 -1.29 -8.72 11.29
N PRO A 105 -2.16 -8.74 12.31
CA PRO A 105 -3.52 -8.20 12.19
C PRO A 105 -3.50 -6.78 11.62
N ALA A 106 -4.49 -6.41 10.81
CA ALA A 106 -4.60 -5.08 10.21
C ALA A 106 -5.09 -3.99 11.19
N LYS A 107 -5.32 -4.36 12.45
CA LYS A 107 -5.71 -3.46 13.54
C LYS A 107 -4.97 -3.87 14.81
N GLY A 108 -4.36 -2.91 15.49
CA GLY A 108 -3.61 -3.17 16.72
C GLY A 108 -2.70 -2.02 17.11
N GLU A 109 -1.66 -2.35 17.87
CA GLU A 109 -0.63 -1.44 18.34
C GLU A 109 0.74 -2.07 18.10
N ILE A 110 1.72 -1.27 17.69
CA ILE A 110 3.13 -1.67 17.63
C ILE A 110 3.99 -0.69 18.41
N GLN A 111 4.95 -1.21 19.18
CA GLN A 111 5.93 -0.39 19.87
C GLN A 111 7.12 -0.16 18.93
N ILE A 112 7.37 1.10 18.59
CA ILE A 112 8.40 1.52 17.62
C ILE A 112 9.67 2.06 18.29
N SER A 113 9.59 2.42 19.58
CA SER A 113 10.73 2.77 20.42
C SER A 113 10.45 2.49 21.90
N ASP A 114 11.41 2.78 22.78
CA ASP A 114 11.25 2.60 24.23
C ASP A 114 10.12 3.46 24.83
N SER A 115 9.82 4.59 24.21
CA SER A 115 8.82 5.57 24.67
C SER A 115 7.59 5.66 23.78
N GLU A 116 7.57 5.01 22.61
CA GLU A 116 6.55 5.25 21.61
C GLU A 116 5.86 3.99 21.12
N LYS A 117 4.53 4.11 21.07
CA LYS A 117 3.64 3.13 20.48
C LYS A 117 2.80 3.77 19.38
N PHE A 118 2.56 3.03 18.32
CA PHE A 118 1.73 3.42 17.20
C PHE A 118 0.51 2.53 17.13
N SER A 119 -0.65 3.11 17.41
CA SER A 119 -1.96 2.47 17.27
C SER A 119 -2.47 2.65 15.84
N TYR A 120 -2.86 1.55 15.21
CA TYR A 120 -3.26 1.51 13.83
C TYR A 120 -4.54 0.71 13.63
N GLN A 121 -5.29 1.14 12.62
CA GLN A 121 -6.46 0.46 12.08
C GLN A 121 -6.44 0.70 10.58
N LEU A 122 -6.24 -0.37 9.82
CA LEU A 122 -6.17 -0.38 8.36
C LEU A 122 -7.34 -1.16 7.75
N ALA A 123 -7.97 -2.03 8.53
CA ALA A 123 -9.18 -2.76 8.19
C ALA A 123 -9.96 -3.08 9.48
N ASP A 124 -11.27 -3.26 9.35
CA ASP A 124 -12.21 -3.55 10.43
C ASP A 124 -12.38 -5.07 10.67
N ASP A 125 -12.21 -5.89 9.62
CA ASP A 125 -12.33 -7.34 9.64
C ASP A 125 -11.21 -7.96 10.49
N PRO A 126 -11.55 -8.76 11.52
CA PRO A 126 -10.55 -9.36 12.40
C PRO A 126 -9.64 -10.39 11.71
N LYS A 127 -9.97 -10.82 10.49
CA LYS A 127 -9.14 -11.68 9.64
C LYS A 127 -8.23 -10.90 8.71
N ALA A 128 -8.40 -9.59 8.58
CA ALA A 128 -7.49 -8.76 7.79
C ALA A 128 -6.09 -8.76 8.41
N ALA A 129 -5.11 -9.03 7.56
CA ALA A 129 -3.72 -9.08 7.96
C ALA A 129 -2.83 -8.41 6.90
N ILE A 130 -1.77 -7.77 7.36
CA ILE A 130 -0.88 -6.90 6.57
C ILE A 130 0.58 -7.26 6.80
N HIS A 131 1.44 -6.80 5.89
CA HIS A 131 2.89 -6.96 5.97
C HIS A 131 3.51 -6.17 7.13
N VAL A 132 4.18 -6.84 8.07
CA VAL A 132 4.72 -6.17 9.27
C VAL A 132 5.86 -5.20 8.96
N GLY A 133 6.76 -5.51 8.04
CA GLY A 133 7.89 -4.64 7.69
C GLY A 133 7.47 -3.28 7.11
N TRP A 134 6.47 -3.25 6.23
CA TRP A 134 5.90 -2.01 5.71
C TRP A 134 5.01 -1.30 6.72
N LEU A 135 4.29 -2.03 7.60
CA LEU A 135 3.57 -1.42 8.73
C LEU A 135 4.53 -0.64 9.64
N VAL A 136 5.72 -1.17 9.93
CA VAL A 136 6.75 -0.44 10.67
C VAL A 136 7.12 0.85 9.91
N GLY A 137 7.37 0.77 8.60
CA GLY A 137 7.58 1.96 7.77
C GLY A 137 6.45 2.99 7.90
N THR A 138 5.20 2.56 7.76
CA THR A 138 4.01 3.41 7.93
C THR A 138 3.96 4.08 9.29
N ALA A 139 4.26 3.36 10.37
CA ALA A 139 4.22 3.90 11.74
C ALA A 139 5.19 5.06 11.96
N PHE A 140 6.42 4.94 11.44
CA PHE A 140 7.39 6.03 11.52
C PHE A 140 6.97 7.23 10.65
N LEU A 141 6.53 6.97 9.41
CA LEU A 141 6.18 8.02 8.45
C LEU A 141 4.95 8.82 8.88
N VAL A 142 3.87 8.16 9.35
CA VAL A 142 2.60 8.80 9.71
C VAL A 142 2.79 9.85 10.81
N LYS A 143 3.68 9.60 11.78
CA LYS A 143 3.96 10.55 12.87
C LYS A 143 4.42 11.91 12.35
N ASP A 144 5.28 11.90 11.34
CA ASP A 144 5.78 13.12 10.70
C ASP A 144 4.78 13.69 9.69
N MET A 145 4.01 12.83 9.01
CA MET A 145 3.02 13.24 8.00
C MET A 145 1.81 13.98 8.59
N LEU A 146 1.24 13.52 9.72
CA LEU A 146 -0.03 14.07 10.23
C LEU A 146 0.02 15.58 10.50
N PRO A 147 1.04 16.15 11.16
CA PRO A 147 1.14 17.60 11.33
C PRO A 147 1.23 18.37 9.99
N LYS A 148 1.83 17.76 8.95
CA LYS A 148 1.93 18.38 7.63
C LYS A 148 0.60 18.32 6.87
N ILE A 149 -0.13 17.21 6.97
CA ILE A 149 -1.49 17.08 6.44
C ILE A 149 -2.42 18.11 7.10
N ASP A 150 -2.35 18.28 8.42
CA ASP A 150 -3.12 19.31 9.14
C ASP A 150 -2.75 20.73 8.67
N SER A 151 -1.45 21.01 8.49
CA SER A 151 -0.98 22.30 7.96
C SER A 151 -1.51 22.57 6.55
N CYS A 152 -1.46 21.57 5.65
CA CYS A 152 -2.05 21.65 4.31
C CYS A 152 -3.55 21.94 4.37
N TYR A 153 -4.28 21.21 5.21
CA TYR A 153 -5.72 21.38 5.37
C TYR A 153 -6.10 22.78 5.86
N ARG A 154 -5.38 23.31 6.86
CA ARG A 154 -5.57 24.69 7.34
C ARG A 154 -5.25 25.75 6.28
N ALA A 155 -4.36 25.44 5.35
CA ALA A 155 -4.06 26.27 4.19
C ALA A 155 -5.07 26.09 3.02
N GLY A 156 -6.15 25.34 3.23
CA GLY A 156 -7.20 25.11 2.23
C GLY A 156 -6.90 23.99 1.22
N ILE A 157 -5.81 23.25 1.40
CA ILE A 157 -5.43 22.12 0.54
C ILE A 157 -6.17 20.87 1.02
N LYS A 158 -7.28 20.55 0.36
CA LYS A 158 -8.12 19.38 0.67
C LYS A 158 -7.94 18.21 -0.31
N ASN A 159 -7.20 18.43 -1.39
CA ASN A 159 -6.95 17.44 -2.42
C ASN A 159 -5.54 16.87 -2.24
N MET A 160 -5.44 15.57 -1.98
CA MET A 160 -4.15 14.93 -1.69
C MET A 160 -3.96 13.67 -2.53
N LEU A 161 -2.92 13.68 -3.35
CA LEU A 161 -2.42 12.51 -4.05
C LEU A 161 -1.45 11.76 -3.12
N ILE A 162 -1.56 10.44 -3.09
CA ILE A 162 -0.60 9.57 -2.41
C ILE A 162 0.11 8.76 -3.48
N MET A 163 1.43 8.86 -3.54
CA MET A 163 2.26 8.17 -4.52
C MET A 163 3.37 7.41 -3.81
N GLY A 164 3.63 6.20 -4.27
CA GLY A 164 4.85 5.49 -3.93
C GLY A 164 5.19 4.50 -5.02
N HIS A 165 6.48 4.27 -5.23
CA HIS A 165 6.97 3.27 -6.16
C HIS A 165 7.69 2.14 -5.40
N SER A 166 7.51 0.88 -5.83
CA SER A 166 8.11 -0.30 -5.18
C SER A 166 7.64 -0.45 -3.72
N GLN A 167 8.54 -0.61 -2.75
CA GLN A 167 8.26 -0.53 -1.31
C GLN A 167 7.43 0.70 -0.93
N GLY A 168 7.66 1.84 -1.57
CA GLY A 168 6.88 3.05 -1.34
C GLY A 168 5.41 2.87 -1.73
N GLY A 169 5.14 2.11 -2.79
CA GLY A 169 3.79 1.73 -3.21
C GLY A 169 3.13 0.77 -2.20
N ALA A 170 3.91 -0.14 -1.63
CA ALA A 170 3.45 -1.02 -0.55
C ALA A 170 2.98 -0.21 0.68
N ILE A 171 3.78 0.78 1.09
CA ILE A 171 3.44 1.68 2.21
C ILE A 171 2.28 2.62 1.83
N ALA A 172 2.16 3.02 0.55
CA ALA A 172 1.03 3.84 0.07
C ALA A 172 -0.33 3.16 0.29
N TYR A 173 -0.43 1.84 0.10
CA TYR A 173 -1.64 1.09 0.48
C TYR A 173 -1.97 1.26 1.95
N LEU A 174 -0.98 0.99 2.80
CA LEU A 174 -1.15 0.98 4.25
C LEU A 174 -1.47 2.37 4.80
N LEU A 175 -0.80 3.40 4.28
CA LEU A 175 -1.04 4.80 4.60
C LEU A 175 -2.47 5.20 4.23
N THR A 176 -2.92 4.87 3.02
CA THR A 176 -4.26 5.23 2.53
C THR A 176 -5.35 4.61 3.40
N ALA A 177 -5.22 3.33 3.73
CA ALA A 177 -6.12 2.63 4.64
C ALA A 177 -6.14 3.29 6.03
N HIS A 178 -4.97 3.64 6.56
CA HIS A 178 -4.85 4.31 7.85
C HIS A 178 -5.50 5.70 7.87
N LEU A 179 -5.23 6.54 6.86
CA LEU A 179 -5.80 7.88 6.75
C LEU A 179 -7.31 7.84 6.62
N LYS A 180 -7.86 6.92 5.81
CA LYS A 180 -9.31 6.70 5.71
C LYS A 180 -9.91 6.22 7.05
N SER A 181 -9.21 5.37 7.80
CA SER A 181 -9.64 5.01 9.15
C SER A 181 -9.63 6.21 10.09
N LEU A 182 -8.64 7.10 10.01
CA LEU A 182 -8.62 8.33 10.80
C LEU A 182 -9.79 9.27 10.44
N GLN A 183 -10.19 9.34 9.16
CA GLN A 183 -11.41 10.05 8.74
C GLN A 183 -12.67 9.41 9.35
N LYS A 184 -12.81 8.09 9.30
CA LYS A 184 -13.93 7.36 9.94
C LYS A 184 -14.01 7.62 11.45
N GLN A 185 -12.87 7.84 12.10
CA GLN A 185 -12.77 8.13 13.54
C GLN A 185 -12.88 9.62 13.87
N SER A 186 -13.15 10.49 12.90
CA SER A 186 -13.17 11.96 13.06
C SER A 186 -11.86 12.54 13.59
N ARG A 187 -10.73 11.83 13.39
CA ARG A 187 -9.37 12.28 13.75
C ARG A 187 -8.69 13.01 12.60
N LEU A 188 -9.29 12.96 11.41
CA LEU A 188 -8.87 13.69 10.22
C LEU A 188 -10.14 14.22 9.53
N PRO A 189 -10.12 15.45 8.96
CA PRO A 189 -11.29 16.00 8.27
C PRO A 189 -11.81 15.08 7.15
N ALA A 190 -13.11 14.83 7.16
CA ALA A 190 -13.76 13.91 6.22
C ALA A 190 -13.83 14.44 4.78
N ASP A 191 -13.62 15.74 4.59
CA ASP A 191 -13.63 16.42 3.30
C ASP A 191 -12.25 16.49 2.62
N ILE A 192 -11.20 15.93 3.24
CA ILE A 192 -9.94 15.66 2.54
C ILE A 192 -10.15 14.50 1.56
N GLN A 193 -9.87 14.77 0.29
CA GLN A 193 -9.91 13.75 -0.77
C GLN A 193 -8.53 13.14 -0.96
N PHE A 194 -8.44 11.83 -0.73
CA PHE A 194 -7.27 11.05 -1.08
C PHE A 194 -7.48 10.32 -2.39
N LYS A 195 -6.47 10.37 -3.27
CA LYS A 195 -6.36 9.51 -4.45
C LYS A 195 -4.97 8.90 -4.53
N THR A 196 -4.90 7.58 -4.67
CA THR A 196 -3.66 6.83 -4.43
C THR A 196 -3.16 6.12 -5.68
N TYR A 197 -1.86 6.22 -5.92
CA TYR A 197 -1.13 5.49 -6.95
C TYR A 197 -0.01 4.69 -6.30
N CYS A 198 -0.25 3.39 -6.16
CA CYS A 198 0.78 2.42 -5.82
C CYS A 198 1.46 2.00 -7.13
N SER A 199 2.60 2.59 -7.45
CA SER A 199 3.38 2.23 -8.64
C SER A 199 4.28 1.04 -8.32
N ALA A 200 4.27 -0.01 -9.15
CA ALA A 200 5.00 -1.24 -8.87
C ALA A 200 4.77 -1.79 -7.45
N GLY A 201 3.55 -1.62 -6.92
CA GLY A 201 3.23 -1.93 -5.54
C GLY A 201 3.19 -3.45 -5.32
N PRO A 202 4.04 -4.02 -4.44
CA PRO A 202 3.95 -5.43 -4.05
C PRO A 202 2.70 -5.69 -3.19
N LYS A 203 2.41 -6.97 -2.94
CA LYS A 203 1.17 -7.43 -2.28
C LYS A 203 1.16 -7.03 -0.79
N PRO A 204 0.30 -6.08 -0.36
CA PRO A 204 0.41 -5.45 0.96
C PRO A 204 -0.12 -6.31 2.12
N GLY A 205 -0.99 -7.27 1.85
CA GLY A 205 -1.68 -8.05 2.87
C GLY A 205 -2.49 -9.21 2.29
N ASN A 206 -3.36 -9.76 3.12
CA ASN A 206 -4.23 -10.87 2.74
C ASN A 206 -5.54 -10.43 2.09
N LEU A 207 -6.35 -11.41 1.70
CA LEU A 207 -7.61 -11.19 0.99
C LEU A 207 -8.59 -10.27 1.74
N TYR A 208 -8.69 -10.41 3.06
CA TYR A 208 -9.59 -9.59 3.87
C TYR A 208 -9.13 -8.13 3.94
N PHE A 209 -7.81 -7.88 4.01
CA PHE A 209 -7.29 -6.52 3.86
C PHE A 209 -7.57 -5.96 2.46
N ALA A 210 -7.38 -6.77 1.41
CA ALA A 210 -7.61 -6.35 0.03
C ALA A 210 -9.07 -5.93 -0.21
N TYR A 211 -10.04 -6.71 0.27
CA TYR A 211 -11.46 -6.37 0.14
C TYR A 211 -11.84 -5.06 0.79
N GLU A 212 -11.34 -4.76 1.99
CA GLU A 212 -11.65 -3.49 2.64
C GLU A 212 -10.96 -2.31 1.97
N TYR A 213 -9.70 -2.48 1.55
CA TYR A 213 -8.99 -1.46 0.79
C TYR A 213 -9.73 -1.15 -0.52
N GLU A 214 -10.11 -2.19 -1.25
CA GLU A 214 -10.86 -2.10 -2.51
C GLU A 214 -12.22 -1.47 -2.29
N ALA A 215 -13.00 -1.91 -1.30
CA ALA A 215 -14.29 -1.31 -0.99
C ALA A 215 -14.18 0.20 -0.72
N ALA A 216 -13.10 0.62 -0.06
CA ALA A 216 -12.84 2.01 0.28
C ALA A 216 -12.28 2.88 -0.89
N THR A 217 -11.86 2.26 -2.00
CA THR A 217 -11.15 2.94 -3.11
C THR A 217 -11.68 2.61 -4.51
N GLN A 218 -12.52 1.58 -4.68
CA GLN A 218 -13.00 1.03 -5.95
C GLN A 218 -13.75 2.04 -6.83
N ASN A 219 -14.33 3.09 -6.22
CA ASN A 219 -14.98 4.19 -6.93
C ASN A 219 -13.97 5.21 -7.51
N GLY A 220 -12.80 4.71 -7.93
CA GLY A 220 -11.82 5.48 -8.67
C GLY A 220 -10.80 6.27 -7.83
N TRP A 221 -10.54 5.86 -6.59
CA TRP A 221 -9.69 6.58 -5.63
C TRP A 221 -8.37 5.89 -5.28
N GLY A 222 -8.10 4.70 -5.83
CA GLY A 222 -6.87 3.98 -5.57
C GLY A 222 -6.52 3.02 -6.69
N TYR A 223 -5.25 2.99 -7.08
CA TYR A 223 -4.74 2.17 -8.17
C TYR A 223 -3.42 1.48 -7.80
N ASN A 224 -3.26 0.24 -8.23
CA ASN A 224 -1.94 -0.35 -8.44
C ASN A 224 -1.59 -0.20 -9.92
N VAL A 225 -0.45 0.39 -10.24
CA VAL A 225 0.03 0.43 -11.63
C VAL A 225 1.21 -0.51 -11.74
N VAL A 226 1.12 -1.49 -12.63
CA VAL A 226 2.07 -2.60 -12.72
C VAL A 226 2.58 -2.75 -14.14
N ASN A 227 3.88 -2.98 -14.29
CA ASN A 227 4.48 -3.42 -15.53
C ASN A 227 4.39 -4.95 -15.62
N SER A 228 3.88 -5.50 -16.72
CA SER A 228 3.71 -6.95 -16.86
C SER A 228 5.03 -7.75 -16.92
N ALA A 229 6.16 -7.07 -17.09
CA ALA A 229 7.51 -7.67 -17.05
C ALA A 229 8.22 -7.48 -15.69
N ASP A 230 7.59 -6.77 -14.73
CA ASP A 230 8.16 -6.50 -13.42
C ASP A 230 7.70 -7.53 -12.39
N TRP A 231 8.66 -8.21 -11.75
CA TRP A 231 8.40 -9.25 -10.76
C TRP A 231 8.05 -8.69 -9.37
N VAL A 232 8.37 -7.43 -9.07
CA VAL A 232 8.18 -6.87 -7.70
C VAL A 232 6.70 -6.88 -7.27
N PRO A 233 5.71 -6.52 -8.12
CA PRO A 233 4.30 -6.68 -7.80
C PRO A 233 3.83 -8.11 -7.48
N GLU A 234 4.63 -9.13 -7.77
CA GLU A 234 4.29 -10.55 -7.57
C GLU A 234 4.66 -11.06 -6.17
N VAL A 235 5.48 -10.31 -5.42
CA VAL A 235 5.96 -10.68 -4.08
C VAL A 235 5.20 -9.94 -2.96
N PRO A 236 5.24 -10.42 -1.70
CA PRO A 236 5.89 -11.65 -1.20
C PRO A 236 5.30 -12.93 -1.79
N PHE A 237 6.06 -14.03 -1.82
CA PHE A 237 5.49 -15.33 -2.20
C PHE A 237 4.31 -15.68 -1.32
N SER A 238 3.22 -16.15 -1.93
CA SER A 238 1.97 -16.45 -1.23
C SER A 238 1.80 -17.94 -1.02
N ILE A 239 1.30 -18.31 0.16
CA ILE A 239 0.91 -19.68 0.50
C ILE A 239 -0.48 -19.60 1.10
N GLN A 240 -1.47 -20.04 0.32
CA GLN A 240 -2.83 -20.21 0.80
C GLN A 240 -2.97 -21.53 1.54
N THR A 241 -3.66 -21.51 2.67
CA THR A 241 -3.99 -22.68 3.46
C THR A 241 -5.52 -22.83 3.60
N ILE A 242 -5.96 -23.97 4.12
CA ILE A 242 -7.36 -24.21 4.47
C ILE A 242 -7.93 -23.23 5.51
N ASN A 243 -7.07 -22.45 6.18
CA ASN A 243 -7.48 -21.47 7.18
C ASN A 243 -7.73 -20.07 6.59
N ASP A 244 -7.32 -19.85 5.33
CA ASP A 244 -7.42 -18.53 4.68
C ASP A 244 -8.74 -18.36 3.91
N VAL A 245 -9.47 -19.45 3.68
CA VAL A 245 -10.78 -19.44 3.01
C VAL A 245 -11.92 -18.95 3.93
N ASN A 246 -12.98 -18.43 3.32
CA ASN A 246 -14.17 -17.96 4.04
C ASN A 246 -14.79 -19.05 4.92
N THR A 247 -15.41 -18.65 6.04
CA THR A 247 -15.91 -19.60 7.06
C THR A 247 -16.88 -20.65 6.49
N THR A 248 -17.75 -20.22 5.56
CA THR A 248 -18.68 -21.08 4.83
C THR A 248 -18.00 -21.63 3.59
N ASN A 249 -17.43 -22.84 3.70
CA ASN A 249 -16.74 -23.49 2.59
C ASN A 249 -16.75 -25.03 2.74
N PRO A 250 -16.59 -25.80 1.65
CA PRO A 250 -16.60 -27.26 1.70
C PRO A 250 -15.35 -27.88 2.36
N PHE A 251 -14.22 -27.17 2.38
CA PHE A 251 -12.94 -27.68 2.91
C PHE A 251 -12.93 -27.80 4.44
N LYS A 252 -13.53 -26.85 5.15
CA LYS A 252 -13.62 -26.86 6.62
C LYS A 252 -14.43 -28.05 7.14
N GLY A 253 -15.44 -28.49 6.40
CA GLY A 253 -16.26 -29.66 6.72
C GLY A 253 -15.61 -31.00 6.38
N ALA A 254 -14.56 -31.02 5.55
CA ALA A 254 -13.95 -32.24 5.05
C ALA A 254 -13.49 -33.21 6.16
N PRO A 255 -12.83 -32.77 7.26
CA PRO A 255 -12.45 -33.68 8.34
C PRO A 255 -13.65 -34.40 8.99
N ALA A 256 -14.79 -33.72 9.14
CA ALA A 256 -15.99 -34.31 9.71
C ALA A 256 -16.64 -35.32 8.74
N LEU A 257 -16.67 -35.00 7.44
CA LEU A 257 -17.18 -35.89 6.40
C LEU A 257 -16.31 -37.15 6.24
N ILE A 258 -14.98 -37.01 6.27
CA ILE A 258 -14.04 -38.13 6.22
C ILE A 258 -14.25 -39.07 7.41
N LYS A 259 -14.49 -38.52 8.61
CA LYS A 259 -14.77 -39.31 9.81
C LYS A 259 -16.05 -40.14 9.70
N LYS A 260 -17.04 -39.77 8.88
CA LYS A 260 -18.29 -40.53 8.69
C LYS A 260 -18.12 -41.75 7.77
N GLN A 261 -17.01 -41.86 7.04
CA GLN A 261 -16.76 -42.96 6.11
C GLN A 261 -16.39 -44.26 6.84
N LYS A 262 -16.61 -45.40 6.16
CA LYS A 262 -16.16 -46.74 6.58
C LYS A 262 -14.63 -46.77 6.79
N LEU A 263 -14.13 -47.66 7.65
CA LEU A 263 -12.75 -47.63 8.14
C LEU A 263 -11.68 -47.62 7.02
N PRO A 264 -11.75 -48.46 5.96
CA PRO A 264 -10.77 -48.43 4.88
C PRO A 264 -10.77 -47.09 4.12
N GLN A 265 -11.95 -46.61 3.72
CA GLN A 265 -12.13 -45.34 3.02
C GLN A 265 -11.67 -44.15 3.87
N ARG A 266 -11.97 -44.17 5.17
CA ARG A 266 -11.55 -43.14 6.12
C ARG A 266 -10.04 -42.99 6.18
N ILE A 267 -9.30 -44.11 6.18
CA ILE A 267 -7.83 -44.10 6.22
C ILE A 267 -7.28 -43.44 4.95
N VAL A 268 -7.75 -43.88 3.77
CA VAL A 268 -7.32 -43.35 2.46
C VAL A 268 -7.62 -41.86 2.35
N LEU A 269 -8.86 -41.44 2.63
CA LEU A 269 -9.26 -40.03 2.53
C LEU A 269 -8.53 -39.15 3.54
N LYS A 270 -8.28 -39.63 4.76
CA LYS A 270 -7.48 -38.91 5.76
C LYS A 270 -6.03 -38.74 5.31
N TYR A 271 -5.44 -39.76 4.68
CA TYR A 271 -4.10 -39.66 4.11
C TYR A 271 -4.04 -38.60 3.01
N ILE A 272 -4.97 -38.65 2.05
CA ILE A 272 -5.07 -37.67 0.94
C ILE A 272 -5.24 -36.25 1.50
N TYR A 273 -6.22 -36.03 2.39
CA TYR A 273 -6.47 -34.74 3.00
C TYR A 273 -5.25 -34.17 3.72
N ASN A 274 -4.54 -35.00 4.50
CA ASN A 274 -3.33 -34.58 5.19
C ASN A 274 -2.19 -34.27 4.23
N SER A 275 -2.06 -35.02 3.15
CA SER A 275 -1.03 -34.81 2.13
C SER A 275 -1.25 -33.51 1.35
N LEU A 276 -2.50 -33.08 1.18
CA LEU A 276 -2.84 -31.82 0.53
C LEU A 276 -2.75 -30.60 1.49
N SER A 277 -3.12 -30.76 2.77
CA SER A 277 -3.21 -29.63 3.71
C SER A 277 -1.94 -29.35 4.52
N LYS A 278 -1.22 -30.39 4.96
CA LYS A 278 -0.07 -30.23 5.86
C LYS A 278 1.13 -29.52 5.22
N PRO A 279 1.47 -29.72 3.92
CA PRO A 279 2.60 -29.03 3.31
C PRO A 279 2.44 -27.50 3.35
N ALA A 280 1.28 -26.98 2.96
CA ALA A 280 0.99 -25.54 3.00
C ALA A 280 1.07 -24.98 4.43
N LEU A 281 0.48 -25.67 5.42
CA LEU A 281 0.58 -25.28 6.83
C LEU A 281 2.02 -25.34 7.38
N LYS A 282 2.86 -26.25 6.90
CA LYS A 282 4.28 -26.31 7.25
C LYS A 282 5.03 -25.14 6.62
N ALA A 283 4.78 -24.86 5.34
CA ALA A 283 5.39 -23.74 4.63
C ALA A 283 5.02 -22.40 5.28
N GLN A 284 3.74 -22.15 5.58
CA GLN A 284 3.29 -20.94 6.30
C GLN A 284 4.05 -20.73 7.62
N ARG A 285 4.20 -21.79 8.44
CA ARG A 285 4.96 -21.71 9.70
C ARG A 285 6.44 -21.40 9.50
N ASN A 286 7.04 -21.91 8.42
CA ASN A 286 8.43 -21.60 8.06
C ASN A 286 8.57 -20.13 7.65
N TYR A 287 7.67 -19.61 6.81
CA TYR A 287 7.68 -18.20 6.43
C TYR A 287 7.58 -17.29 7.67
N GLN A 288 6.63 -17.55 8.58
CA GLN A 288 6.53 -16.79 9.83
C GLN A 288 7.77 -16.94 10.73
N LYS A 289 8.44 -18.10 10.72
CA LYS A 289 9.69 -18.31 11.46
C LYS A 289 10.82 -17.45 10.91
N TYR A 290 11.07 -17.50 9.60
CA TYR A 290 12.23 -16.87 8.98
C TYR A 290 11.97 -15.39 8.64
N LEU A 291 10.86 -15.09 7.97
CA LEU A 291 10.47 -13.74 7.58
C LEU A 291 9.74 -12.97 8.70
N GLY A 292 9.47 -13.61 9.84
CA GLY A 292 8.93 -12.98 11.04
C GLY A 292 9.91 -13.00 12.19
N ARG A 293 9.97 -14.13 12.91
CA ARG A 293 10.75 -14.24 14.16
C ARG A 293 12.25 -14.02 13.99
N LEU A 294 12.85 -14.45 12.88
CA LEU A 294 14.27 -14.23 12.63
C LEU A 294 14.53 -12.80 12.14
N ALA A 295 13.77 -12.33 11.15
CA ALA A 295 13.86 -10.96 10.65
C ALA A 295 13.68 -9.91 11.76
N SER A 296 12.73 -10.11 12.69
CA SER A 296 12.49 -9.16 13.78
C SER A 296 13.67 -9.00 14.73
N LYS A 297 14.55 -10.00 14.87
CA LYS A 297 15.80 -9.84 15.64
C LYS A 297 16.72 -8.81 14.99
N THR A 298 16.81 -8.80 13.66
CA THR A 298 17.59 -7.81 12.92
C THR A 298 16.92 -6.44 13.00
N VAL A 299 15.59 -6.38 12.95
CA VAL A 299 14.84 -5.12 13.12
C VAL A 299 15.12 -4.52 14.50
N LYS A 300 15.05 -5.30 15.58
CA LYS A 300 15.37 -4.84 16.95
C LYS A 300 16.79 -4.29 17.11
N LYS A 301 17.75 -4.79 16.33
CA LYS A 301 19.13 -4.27 16.32
C LYS A 301 19.24 -2.90 15.66
N ASN A 302 18.36 -2.61 14.70
CA ASN A 302 18.36 -1.34 13.96
C ASN A 302 17.40 -0.31 14.58
N LEU A 303 16.39 -0.76 15.32
CA LEU A 303 15.38 0.09 15.97
C LEU A 303 15.38 -0.16 17.48
N SER A 304 16.05 0.72 18.23
CA SER A 304 16.08 0.64 19.70
C SER A 304 14.67 0.69 20.28
N GLY A 305 14.38 -0.20 21.23
CA GLY A 305 13.08 -0.29 21.88
C GLY A 305 11.95 -0.91 21.05
N TYR A 306 12.22 -1.36 19.82
CA TYR A 306 11.20 -2.01 18.99
C TYR A 306 10.73 -3.34 19.59
N VAL A 307 9.41 -3.54 19.65
CA VAL A 307 8.79 -4.82 20.03
C VAL A 307 7.98 -5.35 18.86
N ALA A 308 8.35 -6.53 18.40
CA ALA A 308 7.61 -7.23 17.35
C ALA A 308 6.19 -7.59 17.84
N PRO A 309 5.13 -7.29 17.06
CA PRO A 309 3.77 -7.65 17.41
C PRO A 309 3.54 -9.16 17.29
N SER A 310 2.40 -9.62 17.80
CA SER A 310 1.89 -10.96 17.54
C SER A 310 1.60 -11.14 16.04
N TYR A 311 2.17 -12.19 15.44
CA TYR A 311 1.94 -12.50 14.03
C TYR A 311 0.59 -13.17 13.81
N TYR A 312 -0.03 -12.85 12.67
CA TYR A 312 -1.18 -13.55 12.14
C TYR A 312 -0.73 -14.85 11.46
N ASN A 313 -1.48 -15.93 11.65
CA ASN A 313 -1.12 -17.26 11.13
C ASN A 313 -1.57 -17.45 9.68
N SER A 314 -1.05 -16.62 8.79
CA SER A 314 -1.25 -16.70 7.34
C SER A 314 0.03 -16.28 6.61
N ASN A 315 0.10 -16.65 5.34
CA ASN A 315 1.03 -16.12 4.35
C ASN A 315 0.31 -15.97 3.00
N ASP A 316 -1.02 -15.77 3.02
CA ASP A 316 -1.86 -15.65 1.82
C ASP A 316 -1.84 -14.21 1.30
N TYR A 317 -0.69 -13.76 0.81
CA TYR A 317 -0.53 -12.42 0.23
C TYR A 317 -1.23 -12.35 -1.13
N VAL A 318 -2.08 -11.34 -1.31
CA VAL A 318 -2.86 -11.13 -2.55
C VAL A 318 -2.57 -9.77 -3.18
N ARG A 319 -2.84 -9.64 -4.48
CA ARG A 319 -2.88 -8.33 -5.13
C ARG A 319 -4.04 -7.53 -4.53
N THR A 320 -3.90 -6.21 -4.48
CA THR A 320 -4.87 -5.32 -3.83
C THR A 320 -5.13 -4.09 -4.67
N GLY A 321 -6.39 -3.67 -4.77
CA GLY A 321 -6.80 -2.44 -5.44
C GLY A 321 -6.99 -2.61 -6.95
N THR A 322 -7.64 -1.62 -7.56
CA THR A 322 -7.83 -1.57 -9.02
C THR A 322 -6.48 -1.57 -9.72
N THR A 323 -6.21 -2.58 -10.54
CA THR A 323 -4.90 -2.74 -11.19
C THR A 323 -4.92 -2.20 -12.62
N ILE A 324 -4.02 -1.27 -12.91
CA ILE A 324 -3.71 -0.77 -14.25
C ILE A 324 -2.49 -1.51 -14.76
N VAL A 325 -2.69 -2.36 -15.77
CA VAL A 325 -1.63 -3.20 -16.34
C VAL A 325 -0.99 -2.47 -17.51
N LEU A 326 0.27 -2.06 -17.32
CA LEU A 326 1.17 -1.60 -18.37
C LEU A 326 1.75 -2.83 -19.07
N LYS A 327 1.11 -3.27 -20.16
CA LYS A 327 1.48 -4.50 -20.86
C LYS A 327 2.75 -4.29 -21.71
N ALA A 328 3.80 -5.02 -21.37
CA ALA A 328 5.04 -5.09 -22.15
C ALA A 328 4.78 -5.84 -23.48
N ASP A 329 5.13 -5.20 -24.60
CA ASP A 329 5.07 -5.75 -25.95
C ASP A 329 6.47 -6.09 -26.49
N ASN A 330 6.55 -6.60 -27.72
CA ASN A 330 7.83 -6.92 -28.36
C ASN A 330 8.72 -5.68 -28.56
N GLU A 331 8.16 -4.48 -28.72
CA GLU A 331 8.96 -3.26 -28.85
C GLU A 331 9.56 -2.84 -27.51
N TYR A 332 8.80 -3.01 -26.43
CA TYR A 332 9.28 -2.81 -25.07
C TYR A 332 10.49 -3.68 -24.80
N PHE A 333 10.44 -4.98 -25.08
CA PHE A 333 11.57 -5.89 -24.82
C PHE A 333 12.80 -5.62 -25.70
N LYS A 334 12.63 -4.99 -26.88
CA LYS A 334 13.77 -4.48 -27.66
C LYS A 334 14.48 -3.32 -26.95
N LYS A 335 13.72 -2.47 -26.24
CA LYS A 335 14.25 -1.31 -25.51
C LYS A 335 14.76 -1.67 -24.10
N TYR A 336 14.05 -2.57 -23.43
CA TYR A 336 14.32 -3.07 -22.08
C TYR A 336 14.38 -4.60 -22.14
N PRO A 337 15.48 -5.19 -22.62
CA PRO A 337 15.61 -6.64 -22.72
C PRO A 337 15.71 -7.30 -21.34
N ASP A 338 15.23 -8.54 -21.24
CA ASP A 338 15.41 -9.38 -20.07
C ASP A 338 16.90 -9.57 -19.77
N SER A 339 17.24 -9.64 -18.48
CA SER A 339 18.62 -9.78 -18.05
C SER A 339 18.69 -10.50 -16.71
N GLU A 340 19.50 -11.56 -16.65
CA GLU A 340 19.80 -12.28 -15.40
C GLU A 340 20.66 -11.43 -14.44
N GLU A 341 21.46 -10.49 -14.97
CA GLU A 341 22.30 -9.60 -14.17
C GLU A 341 21.54 -8.35 -13.71
N LYS A 342 20.71 -7.78 -14.59
CA LYS A 342 19.96 -6.54 -14.32
C LYS A 342 18.52 -6.87 -13.93
N ILE A 343 18.36 -7.56 -12.81
CA ILE A 343 17.06 -8.08 -12.32
C ILE A 343 15.98 -7.01 -12.03
N PHE A 344 16.34 -5.73 -12.02
CA PHE A 344 15.42 -4.60 -11.84
C PHE A 344 15.19 -3.78 -13.12
N THR A 345 15.66 -4.25 -14.29
CA THR A 345 15.53 -3.52 -15.57
C THR A 345 14.09 -3.08 -15.83
N HIS A 346 13.09 -3.90 -15.54
CA HIS A 346 11.67 -3.57 -15.75
C HIS A 346 11.01 -2.83 -14.59
N HIS A 347 11.70 -2.76 -13.45
CA HIS A 347 11.15 -2.23 -12.21
C HIS A 347 11.30 -0.72 -12.11
N PHE A 348 12.39 -0.15 -12.64
CA PHE A 348 12.67 1.30 -12.50
C PHE A 348 11.62 2.20 -13.17
N HIS A 349 11.65 3.50 -12.85
CA HIS A 349 10.69 4.48 -13.37
C HIS A 349 10.72 4.63 -14.91
N PRO A 350 11.87 4.57 -15.64
CA PRO A 350 11.88 4.71 -17.10
C PRO A 350 11.05 3.66 -17.87
N PRO A 351 11.15 2.34 -17.58
CA PRO A 351 10.24 1.35 -18.15
C PRO A 351 8.76 1.64 -17.90
N TYR A 352 8.40 2.05 -16.67
CA TYR A 352 7.03 2.40 -16.31
C TYR A 352 6.53 3.63 -17.06
N LEU A 353 7.36 4.68 -17.17
CA LEU A 353 7.03 5.88 -17.93
C LEU A 353 6.79 5.55 -19.41
N TYR A 354 7.70 4.79 -20.02
CA TYR A 354 7.59 4.40 -21.43
C TYR A 354 6.28 3.66 -21.74
N LEU A 355 5.88 2.71 -20.88
CA LEU A 355 4.62 1.99 -21.08
C LEU A 355 3.40 2.85 -20.72
N ALA A 356 3.49 3.71 -19.70
CA ALA A 356 2.41 4.62 -19.32
C ALA A 356 2.09 5.61 -20.45
N GLU A 357 3.09 6.12 -21.17
CA GLU A 357 2.92 6.99 -22.32
C GLU A 357 2.14 6.32 -23.47
N LYS A 358 2.19 4.99 -23.58
CA LYS A 358 1.46 4.19 -24.58
C LYS A 358 0.00 3.87 -24.20
N LEU A 359 -0.46 4.19 -22.99
CA LEU A 359 -1.88 4.01 -22.63
C LEU A 359 -2.80 4.88 -23.53
N PRO A 360 -4.03 4.44 -23.84
CA PRO A 360 -4.94 5.18 -24.71
C PRO A 360 -5.35 6.55 -24.17
#